data_AF-A0A8J4FA66-F1
#
_entry.id   AF-A0A8J4FA66-F1
#
_cell.length_a   1.000
_cell.length_b   1.000
_cell.length_c   1.000
_cell.angle_alpha   90.00
_cell.angle_beta   90.00
_cell.angle_gamma   90.00
#
_symmetry.space_group_name_H-M   'P 1'
#
loop_
_entity.id
_entity.type
_entity.pdbx_description
1 polymer ?
#
loop_
_entity_poly.entity_id
_entity_poly.type
_entity_poly.pdbx_seq_one_letter_code
_entity_poly.pdbx_strand_id
1 'polypeptide(L)'
;MEILGGLLGGLTKAATVLGVMLLVYRILIFRRWRDEHAQVPRFIICFLVMVLELSIENCVVWLVSAWDQRKYDNIPGLQDNVAIGVNALSAISPMARWLVTRRAANILHFLGAQLALAFSVLWDQVPYSGFGIMARVVLTVAASRVLRMACFMATVLPNPRPGCYRRRFPPVPPGLWDTIKLGYTTIRGFGGCNDLIFR
;
A
#
# COMPACT_ATOMS: atom_id res chain seq x y z
N MET A 1 13.26 13.45 35.16
CA MET A 1 12.88 12.80 33.88
C MET A 1 12.63 13.81 32.76
N GLU A 2 12.05 14.98 33.01
CA GLU A 2 11.79 16.01 31.98
C GLU A 2 13.04 16.61 31.32
N ILE A 3 14.12 16.85 32.09
CA ILE A 3 15.38 17.41 31.55
C ILE A 3 16.05 16.43 30.56
N LEU A 4 16.02 15.13 30.84
CA LEU A 4 16.56 14.10 29.96
C LEU A 4 15.74 14.00 28.66
N GLY A 5 14.41 14.11 28.75
CA GLY A 5 13.52 14.10 27.59
C GLY A 5 13.68 15.34 26.69
N GLY A 6 13.90 16.52 27.27
CA GLY A 6 14.19 17.75 26.53
C GLY A 6 15.53 17.69 25.79
N LEU A 7 16.57 17.13 26.41
CA LEU A 7 17.90 17.00 25.84
C LEU A 7 17.94 15.94 24.72
N LEU A 8 17.25 14.80 24.91
CA LEU A 8 17.07 13.78 23.86
C LEU A 8 16.25 14.32 22.68
N GLY A 9 15.22 15.13 22.96
CA GLY A 9 14.43 15.82 21.94
C GLY A 9 15.23 16.85 21.15
N GLY A 10 16.13 17.58 21.79
CA GLY A 10 17.05 18.52 21.14
C GLY A 10 18.06 17.82 20.23
N LEU A 11 18.69 16.73 20.72
CA LEU A 11 19.66 15.95 19.95
C LEU A 11 19.04 15.27 18.72
N THR A 12 17.84 14.72 18.85
CA THR A 12 17.11 14.13 17.73
C THR A 12 16.73 15.17 16.68
N LYS A 13 16.29 16.36 17.09
CA LYS A 13 16.06 17.48 16.15
C LYS A 13 17.34 17.92 15.45
N ALA A 14 18.44 18.07 16.18
CA ALA A 14 19.73 18.44 15.58
C ALA A 14 20.22 17.38 14.58
N ALA A 15 20.12 16.10 14.94
CA ALA A 15 20.51 14.98 14.07
C ALA A 15 19.63 14.89 12.81
N THR A 16 18.32 15.12 12.93
CA THR A 16 17.42 15.13 11.77
C THR A 16 17.70 16.32 10.84
N VAL A 17 17.90 17.52 11.38
CA VAL A 17 18.27 18.71 10.59
C VAL A 17 19.61 18.48 9.86
N LEU A 18 20.62 17.96 10.57
CA LEU A 18 21.92 17.62 9.97
C LEU A 18 21.77 16.57 8.86
N GLY A 19 21.00 15.51 9.10
CA GLY A 19 20.73 14.47 8.11
C GLY A 19 20.04 15.00 6.86
N VAL A 20 19.07 15.90 7.03
CA VAL A 20 18.39 16.58 5.91
C VAL A 20 19.37 17.46 5.13
N MET A 21 20.21 18.24 5.81
CA MET A 21 21.22 19.07 5.12
C MET A 21 22.21 18.22 4.32
N LEU A 22 22.69 17.11 4.88
CA LEU A 22 23.58 16.18 4.18
C LEU A 22 22.90 15.55 2.96
N LEU A 23 21.63 15.18 3.08
CA LEU A 23 20.85 14.65 1.97
C LEU A 23 20.72 15.69 0.85
N VAL A 24 20.33 16.92 1.17
CA VAL A 24 20.21 18.01 0.17
C VAL A 24 21.54 18.28 -0.51
N TYR A 25 22.63 18.39 0.26
CA TYR A 25 23.97 18.57 -0.29
C TYR A 25 24.36 17.46 -1.26
N ARG A 26 24.10 16.20 -0.90
CA ARG A 26 24.38 15.04 -1.76
C ARG A 26 23.53 15.04 -3.04
N ILE A 27 22.26 15.40 -2.94
CA ILE A 27 21.37 15.51 -4.11
C ILE A 27 21.90 16.57 -5.08
N LEU A 28 22.34 17.72 -4.58
CA LEU A 28 22.86 18.82 -5.41
C LEU A 28 24.18 18.46 -6.12
N ILE A 29 25.05 17.68 -5.47
CA ILE A 29 26.38 17.30 -6.00
C ILE A 29 26.36 15.92 -6.68
N PHE A 30 25.18 15.32 -6.84
CA PHE A 30 25.07 13.98 -7.39
C PHE A 30 25.61 13.91 -8.84
N ARG A 31 26.72 13.20 -9.01
CA ARG A 31 27.49 13.22 -10.27
C ARG A 31 26.75 12.60 -11.46
N ARG A 32 25.86 11.64 -11.21
CA ARG A 32 25.21 10.83 -12.27
C ARG A 32 23.85 11.37 -12.71
N TRP A 33 23.53 12.64 -12.44
CA TRP A 33 22.25 13.23 -12.82
C TRP A 33 21.93 13.02 -14.31
N ARG A 34 22.92 13.11 -15.20
CA ARG A 34 22.73 12.91 -16.64
C ARG A 34 22.16 11.52 -16.98
N ASP A 35 22.65 10.48 -16.31
CA ASP A 35 22.23 9.09 -16.56
C ASP A 35 20.85 8.84 -15.96
N GLU A 36 20.54 9.48 -14.83
CA GLU A 36 19.23 9.44 -14.18
C GLU A 36 18.16 10.15 -15.03
N HIS A 37 18.45 11.35 -15.57
CA HIS A 37 17.52 12.11 -16.40
C HIS A 37 17.07 11.34 -17.65
N ALA A 38 17.93 10.50 -18.22
CA ALA A 38 17.57 9.65 -19.35
C ALA A 38 16.49 8.59 -19.01
N GLN A 39 16.40 8.17 -17.74
CA GLN A 39 15.40 7.19 -17.28
C GLN A 39 14.13 7.82 -16.69
N VAL A 40 14.15 9.11 -16.37
CA VAL A 40 12.98 9.87 -15.88
C VAL A 40 11.72 9.68 -16.74
N PRO A 41 11.74 9.78 -18.09
CA PRO A 41 10.51 9.63 -18.87
C PRO A 41 9.89 8.23 -18.71
N ARG A 42 10.71 7.18 -18.64
CA ARG A 42 10.23 5.81 -18.39
C ARG A 42 9.60 5.69 -17.01
N PHE A 43 10.24 6.26 -16.00
CA PHE A 43 9.70 6.29 -14.65
C PHE A 43 8.35 7.03 -14.60
N ILE A 44 8.23 8.19 -15.24
CA ILE A 44 6.97 8.96 -15.31
C ILE A 44 5.88 8.12 -15.97
N ILE A 45 6.15 7.46 -17.09
CA ILE A 45 5.17 6.60 -17.76
C ILE A 45 4.72 5.46 -16.84
N CYS A 46 5.65 4.73 -16.23
CA CYS A 46 5.33 3.66 -15.28
C CYS A 46 4.52 4.17 -14.08
N PHE A 47 4.88 5.34 -13.57
CA PHE A 47 4.17 5.99 -12.46
C PHE A 47 2.74 6.37 -12.84
N LEU A 48 2.53 6.96 -14.01
CA LEU A 48 1.19 7.26 -14.52
C LEU A 48 0.35 6.01 -14.73
N VAL A 49 0.95 4.93 -15.27
CA VAL A 49 0.30 3.62 -15.39
C VAL A 49 -0.13 3.09 -14.03
N MET A 50 0.72 3.19 -13.00
CA MET A 50 0.37 2.76 -11.63
C MET A 50 -0.74 3.62 -11.02
N VAL A 51 -0.73 4.94 -11.22
CA VAL A 51 -1.81 5.83 -10.73
C VAL A 51 -3.14 5.52 -11.42
N LEU A 52 -3.10 5.26 -12.74
CA LEU A 52 -4.26 4.85 -13.51
C LEU A 52 -4.79 3.50 -13.01
N GLU A 53 -3.92 2.53 -12.82
CA GLU A 53 -4.24 1.20 -12.28
C GLU A 53 -4.93 1.32 -10.91
N LEU A 54 -4.35 2.08 -9.99
CA LEU A 54 -4.93 2.33 -8.66
C LEU A 54 -6.35 2.93 -8.75
N SER A 55 -6.56 3.83 -9.71
CA SER A 55 -7.85 4.48 -9.95
C SER A 55 -8.87 3.51 -10.54
N ILE A 56 -8.45 2.68 -11.50
CA ILE A 56 -9.29 1.65 -12.12
C ILE A 56 -9.66 0.58 -11.09
N GLU A 57 -8.70 0.10 -10.30
CA GLU A 57 -8.95 -0.90 -9.25
C GLU A 57 -10.01 -0.40 -8.27
N ASN A 58 -9.89 0.84 -7.78
CA ASN A 58 -10.88 1.39 -6.85
C ASN A 58 -12.29 1.42 -7.45
N CYS A 59 -12.41 1.80 -8.73
CA CYS A 59 -13.68 1.83 -9.45
C CYS A 59 -14.24 0.42 -9.68
N VAL A 60 -13.44 -0.50 -10.21
CA VAL A 60 -13.83 -1.89 -10.52
C VAL A 60 -14.25 -2.64 -9.26
N VAL A 61 -13.46 -2.54 -8.19
CA VAL A 61 -13.78 -3.15 -6.89
C VAL A 61 -15.14 -2.65 -6.40
N TRP A 62 -15.41 -1.36 -6.53
CA TRP A 62 -16.70 -0.79 -6.14
C TRP A 62 -17.84 -1.29 -7.02
N LEU A 63 -17.70 -1.24 -8.35
CA LEU A 63 -18.73 -1.66 -9.30
C LEU A 63 -19.16 -3.10 -9.06
N VAL A 64 -18.17 -4.01 -9.00
CA VAL A 64 -18.40 -5.43 -8.83
C VAL A 64 -19.03 -5.71 -7.45
N SER A 65 -18.53 -5.07 -6.39
CA SER A 65 -19.08 -5.25 -5.03
C SER A 65 -20.48 -4.65 -4.86
N ALA A 66 -20.79 -3.57 -5.57
CA ALA A 66 -22.09 -2.91 -5.48
C ALA A 66 -23.15 -3.66 -6.27
N TRP A 67 -22.80 -4.20 -7.44
CA TRP A 67 -23.71 -4.92 -8.34
C TRP A 67 -24.03 -6.34 -7.87
N ASP A 68 -23.13 -6.97 -7.11
CA ASP A 68 -23.35 -8.34 -6.63
C ASP A 68 -24.51 -8.42 -5.63
N GLN A 69 -25.58 -9.11 -6.00
CA GLN A 69 -26.78 -9.29 -5.16
C GLN A 69 -26.52 -10.24 -3.99
N ARG A 70 -25.55 -11.16 -4.11
CA ARG A 70 -25.23 -12.13 -3.07
C ARG A 70 -24.67 -11.48 -1.80
N LYS A 71 -24.36 -10.18 -1.84
CA LYS A 71 -23.97 -9.40 -0.65
C LYS A 71 -25.07 -9.32 0.42
N TYR A 72 -26.32 -9.54 0.05
CA TYR A 72 -27.46 -9.59 0.98
C TYR A 72 -27.71 -10.98 1.54
N ASP A 73 -27.13 -12.01 0.94
CA ASP A 73 -27.28 -13.38 1.40
C ASP A 73 -26.44 -13.57 2.67
N ASN A 74 -27.03 -14.21 3.68
CA ASN A 74 -26.34 -14.55 4.92
C ASN A 74 -25.53 -15.85 4.75
N ILE A 75 -24.56 -15.82 3.83
CA ILE A 75 -23.66 -16.95 3.59
C ILE A 75 -22.61 -16.98 4.72
N PRO A 76 -22.32 -18.16 5.32
CA PRO A 76 -21.27 -18.28 6.32
C PRO A 76 -19.92 -17.83 5.74
N GLY A 77 -19.10 -17.19 6.58
CA GLY A 77 -17.82 -16.65 6.15
C GLY A 77 -16.86 -17.73 5.65
N LEU A 78 -16.10 -17.43 4.60
CA LEU A 78 -15.03 -18.33 4.14
C LEU A 78 -13.96 -18.49 5.23
N GLN A 79 -13.46 -19.71 5.43
CA GLN A 79 -12.47 -20.01 6.46
C GLN A 79 -11.13 -19.34 6.14
N ASP A 80 -10.69 -18.43 7.00
CA ASP A 80 -9.37 -17.80 6.93
C ASP A 80 -8.38 -18.55 7.83
N ASN A 81 -7.75 -19.59 7.26
CA ASN A 81 -6.75 -20.42 7.95
C ASN A 81 -5.57 -19.61 8.48
N VAL A 82 -5.24 -18.52 7.79
CA VAL A 82 -4.11 -17.67 8.10
C VAL A 82 -4.44 -16.83 9.34
N ALA A 83 -5.62 -16.22 9.38
CA ALA A 83 -6.12 -15.54 10.58
C ALA A 83 -6.25 -16.50 11.78
N ILE A 84 -6.74 -17.72 11.57
CA ILE A 84 -6.81 -18.74 12.64
C ILE A 84 -5.41 -19.04 13.18
N GLY A 85 -4.43 -19.28 12.29
CA GLY A 85 -3.06 -19.56 12.66
C GLY A 85 -2.40 -18.42 13.44
N VAL A 86 -2.59 -17.17 13.02
CA VAL A 86 -2.02 -16.01 13.72
C VAL A 86 -2.72 -15.72 15.03
N ASN A 87 -4.03 -15.91 15.12
CA ASN A 87 -4.74 -15.80 16.39
C ASN A 87 -4.26 -16.86 17.38
N ALA A 88 -4.07 -18.11 16.93
CA ALA A 88 -3.49 -19.17 17.73
C ALA A 88 -2.06 -18.82 18.19
N LEU A 89 -1.23 -18.30 17.29
CA LEU A 89 0.14 -17.86 17.62
C LEU A 89 0.16 -16.69 18.62
N SER A 90 -0.77 -15.74 18.48
CA SER A 90 -0.93 -14.60 19.39
C SER A 90 -1.46 -15.00 20.78
N ALA A 91 -2.04 -16.20 20.90
CA ALA A 91 -2.48 -16.76 22.18
C ALA A 91 -1.30 -17.38 22.96
N ILE A 92 -0.24 -17.81 22.26
CA ILE A 92 0.91 -18.51 22.87
C ILE A 92 1.82 -17.55 23.65
N SER A 93 2.02 -16.31 23.21
CA SER A 93 2.90 -15.37 23.93
C SER A 93 2.45 -13.90 23.84
N PRO A 94 2.68 -13.11 24.91
CA PRO A 94 2.40 -11.68 24.90
C PRO A 94 3.28 -10.93 23.90
N MET A 95 4.49 -11.43 23.63
CA MET A 95 5.40 -10.86 22.63
C MET A 95 4.92 -11.13 21.19
N ALA A 96 4.41 -12.33 20.89
CA ALA A 96 3.79 -12.61 19.59
C ALA A 96 2.55 -11.73 19.36
N ARG A 97 1.71 -11.57 20.40
CA ARG A 97 0.55 -10.66 20.34
C ARG A 97 0.97 -9.23 20.07
N TRP A 98 2.02 -8.75 20.74
CA TRP A 98 2.57 -7.42 20.51
C TRP A 98 3.12 -7.24 19.09
N LEU A 99 3.74 -8.27 18.52
CA LEU A 99 4.31 -8.22 17.17
C LEU A 99 3.22 -8.24 16.08
N VAL A 100 2.19 -9.07 16.26
CA VAL A 100 1.03 -9.21 15.37
C VAL A 100 0.17 -7.95 15.36
N THR A 101 -0.08 -7.36 16.53
CA THR A 101 -0.89 -6.12 16.65
C THR A 101 -0.16 -4.88 16.16
N ARG A 102 1.15 -4.98 15.89
CA ARG A 102 1.92 -3.85 15.38
C ARG A 102 1.66 -3.66 13.90
N ARG A 103 0.75 -2.73 13.61
CA ARG A 103 0.46 -2.13 12.28
C ARG A 103 1.72 -1.71 11.50
N ALA A 104 2.86 -1.59 12.18
CA ALA A 104 4.17 -1.32 11.62
C ALA A 104 4.70 -2.40 10.67
N ALA A 105 4.30 -3.66 10.81
CA ALA A 105 4.85 -4.72 9.96
C ALA A 105 4.43 -4.63 8.48
N ASN A 106 3.19 -4.23 8.16
CA ASN A 106 2.72 -4.35 6.77
C ASN A 106 2.97 -3.12 5.88
N ILE A 107 2.97 -1.90 6.43
CA ILE A 107 3.04 -0.67 5.61
C ILE A 107 4.44 -0.03 5.64
N LEU A 108 5.13 -0.11 6.78
CA LEU A 108 6.43 0.55 6.94
C LEU A 108 7.58 -0.24 6.32
N HIS A 109 7.50 -1.57 6.19
CA HIS A 109 8.59 -2.35 5.59
C HIS A 109 8.76 -2.07 4.10
N PHE A 110 7.66 -1.96 3.34
CA PHE A 110 7.74 -1.66 1.91
C PHE A 110 8.27 -0.22 1.69
N LEU A 111 7.76 0.74 2.46
CA LEU A 111 8.25 2.13 2.43
C LEU A 111 9.73 2.23 2.83
N GLY A 112 10.13 1.53 3.89
CA GLY A 112 11.51 1.46 4.35
C GLY A 112 12.45 0.86 3.31
N ALA A 113 12.03 -0.20 2.60
CA ALA A 113 12.80 -0.81 1.52
C ALA A 113 12.99 0.14 0.33
N GLN A 114 11.95 0.87 -0.07
CA GLN A 114 12.05 1.89 -1.14
C GLN A 114 12.96 3.05 -0.73
N LEU A 115 12.84 3.50 0.52
CA LEU A 115 13.68 4.58 1.04
C LEU A 115 15.15 4.15 1.10
N ALA A 116 15.42 2.93 1.58
CA ALA A 116 16.76 2.35 1.60
C ALA A 116 17.35 2.21 0.18
N LEU A 117 16.55 1.80 -0.80
CA LEU A 117 16.95 1.77 -2.20
C LEU A 117 17.33 3.17 -2.73
N ALA A 118 16.51 4.19 -2.43
CA ALA A 118 16.78 5.57 -2.84
C ALA A 118 18.10 6.10 -2.22
N PHE A 119 18.32 5.82 -0.93
CA PHE A 119 19.57 6.15 -0.24
C PHE A 119 20.77 5.42 -0.84
N SER A 120 20.63 4.14 -1.16
CA SER A 120 21.66 3.31 -1.76
C SER A 120 22.15 3.88 -3.10
N VAL A 121 21.22 4.39 -3.93
CA VAL A 121 21.55 5.09 -5.18
C VAL A 121 22.26 6.42 -4.92
N LEU A 122 21.75 7.23 -3.98
CA LEU A 122 22.32 8.54 -3.67
C LEU A 122 23.76 8.46 -3.11
N TRP A 123 24.09 7.37 -2.41
CA TRP A 123 25.44 7.07 -1.90
C TRP A 123 26.30 6.22 -2.84
N ASP A 124 25.91 6.10 -4.11
CA ASP A 124 26.63 5.39 -5.17
C ASP A 124 26.98 3.93 -4.81
N GLN A 125 26.15 3.29 -3.97
CA GLN A 125 26.31 1.88 -3.57
C GLN A 125 25.86 0.90 -4.66
N VAL A 126 25.11 1.41 -5.64
CA VAL A 126 24.55 0.62 -6.75
C VAL A 126 24.95 1.29 -8.07
N PRO A 127 25.53 0.54 -9.03
CA PRO A 127 26.03 1.11 -10.29
C PRO A 127 24.90 1.44 -11.29
N TYR A 128 23.65 1.08 -10.98
CA TYR A 128 22.49 1.27 -11.84
C TYR A 128 21.74 2.57 -11.54
N SER A 129 20.97 3.07 -12.52
CA SER A 129 20.09 4.23 -12.35
C SER A 129 18.96 3.94 -11.36
N GLY A 130 18.77 4.85 -10.40
CA GLY A 130 17.69 4.78 -9.42
C GLY A 130 16.31 4.89 -10.05
N PHE A 131 16.10 5.82 -10.98
CA PHE A 131 14.83 5.92 -11.69
C PHE A 131 14.54 4.69 -12.54
N GLY A 132 15.58 4.09 -13.14
CA GLY A 132 15.44 2.84 -13.90
C GLY A 132 15.00 1.66 -13.01
N ILE A 133 15.60 1.52 -11.83
CA ILE A 133 15.19 0.48 -10.86
C ILE A 133 13.76 0.74 -10.39
N MET A 134 13.44 1.99 -10.00
CA MET A 134 12.12 2.34 -9.51
C MET A 134 11.04 2.14 -10.57
N ALA A 135 11.31 2.43 -11.85
CA ALA A 135 10.38 2.15 -12.93
C ALA A 135 10.00 0.67 -13.01
N ARG A 136 10.97 -0.25 -12.83
CA ARG A 136 10.71 -1.70 -12.79
C ARG A 136 9.89 -2.10 -11.58
N VAL A 137 10.21 -1.54 -10.40
CA VAL A 137 9.44 -1.78 -9.17
C VAL A 137 7.99 -1.30 -9.31
N VAL A 138 7.79 -0.11 -9.86
CA VAL A 138 6.44 0.44 -10.10
C VAL A 138 5.67 -0.43 -11.09
N LEU A 139 6.32 -0.90 -12.16
CA LEU A 139 5.71 -1.78 -13.14
C LEU A 139 5.32 -3.14 -12.54
N THR A 140 6.18 -3.76 -11.73
CA THR A 140 5.85 -5.03 -11.07
C THR A 140 4.71 -4.86 -10.07
N VAL A 141 4.73 -3.78 -9.29
CA VAL A 141 3.62 -3.45 -8.38
C VAL A 141 2.33 -3.28 -9.16
N ALA A 142 2.33 -2.50 -10.25
CA ALA A 142 1.15 -2.32 -11.09
C ALA A 142 0.63 -3.67 -11.64
N ALA A 143 1.52 -4.53 -12.16
CA ALA A 143 1.14 -5.85 -12.65
C ALA A 143 0.55 -6.76 -11.55
N SER A 144 1.15 -6.77 -10.36
CA SER A 144 0.63 -7.51 -9.21
C SER A 144 -0.75 -7.01 -8.78
N ARG A 145 -1.00 -5.70 -8.87
CA ARG A 145 -2.30 -5.12 -8.55
C ARG A 145 -3.36 -5.40 -9.60
N VAL A 146 -3.01 -5.41 -10.90
CA VAL A 146 -3.91 -5.89 -11.97
C VAL A 146 -4.31 -7.34 -11.74
N LEU A 147 -3.35 -8.22 -11.40
CA LEU A 147 -3.66 -9.62 -11.05
C LEU A 147 -4.57 -9.70 -9.82
N ARG A 148 -4.29 -8.92 -8.78
CA ARG A 148 -5.14 -8.82 -7.59
C ARG A 148 -6.56 -8.38 -7.95
N MET A 149 -6.72 -7.39 -8.81
CA MET A 149 -8.01 -6.93 -9.31
C MET A 149 -8.74 -8.03 -10.07
N ALA A 150 -8.05 -8.76 -10.96
CA ALA A 150 -8.62 -9.89 -11.70
C ALA A 150 -9.09 -11.01 -10.77
N CYS A 151 -8.26 -11.40 -9.80
CA CYS A 151 -8.65 -12.37 -8.77
C CYS A 151 -9.84 -11.87 -7.96
N PHE A 152 -9.88 -10.58 -7.59
CA PHE A 152 -11.00 -9.99 -6.87
C PHE A 152 -12.30 -10.09 -7.67
N MET A 153 -12.27 -9.74 -8.96
CA MET A 153 -13.43 -9.89 -9.85
C MET A 153 -13.92 -11.34 -9.96
N ALA A 154 -13.01 -12.31 -9.88
CA ALA A 154 -13.37 -13.74 -9.92
C ALA A 154 -13.87 -14.29 -8.57
N THR A 155 -13.54 -13.66 -7.44
CA THR A 155 -13.73 -14.22 -6.09
C THR A 155 -14.60 -13.36 -5.18
N VAL A 156 -15.52 -12.59 -5.76
CA VAL A 156 -16.37 -11.62 -5.03
C VAL A 156 -17.14 -12.29 -3.88
N LEU A 157 -17.53 -13.56 -4.03
CA LEU A 157 -18.08 -14.41 -2.96
C LEU A 157 -17.63 -15.88 -3.09
N PRO A 158 -17.52 -16.62 -1.96
CA PRO A 158 -17.88 -16.24 -0.57
C PRO A 158 -16.80 -15.44 0.17
N ASN A 159 -17.22 -14.53 1.05
CA ASN A 159 -16.35 -13.60 1.80
C ASN A 159 -16.04 -14.13 3.22
N PRO A 160 -14.81 -14.03 3.75
CA PRO A 160 -14.49 -14.36 5.14
C PRO A 160 -15.29 -13.58 6.22
N ARG A 161 -15.80 -12.38 5.91
CA ARG A 161 -16.55 -11.52 6.84
C ARG A 161 -18.02 -11.38 6.44
N PRO A 162 -18.95 -12.09 7.12
CA PRO A 162 -20.37 -12.02 6.80
C PRO A 162 -20.90 -10.58 6.97
N GLY A 163 -21.67 -10.12 6.00
CA GLY A 163 -22.27 -8.77 6.00
C GLY A 163 -21.32 -7.59 5.77
N CYS A 164 -20.02 -7.81 5.52
CA CYS A 164 -19.08 -6.72 5.24
C CYS A 164 -19.45 -5.93 3.98
N TYR A 165 -19.82 -6.63 2.89
CA TYR A 165 -20.21 -6.00 1.64
C TYR A 165 -21.50 -5.19 1.78
N ARG A 166 -22.52 -5.72 2.45
CA ARG A 166 -23.79 -5.01 2.74
C ARG A 166 -23.58 -3.70 3.49
N ARG A 167 -22.68 -3.67 4.49
CA ARG A 167 -22.41 -2.46 5.31
C ARG A 167 -21.62 -1.42 4.54
N ARG A 168 -20.73 -1.85 3.65
CA ARG A 168 -19.80 -0.97 2.98
C ARG A 168 -20.35 -0.46 1.65
N PHE A 169 -21.02 -1.29 0.85
CA PHE A 169 -21.46 -0.93 -0.50
C PHE A 169 -22.98 -0.70 -0.55
N PRO A 170 -23.44 0.56 -0.66
CA PRO A 170 -24.86 0.88 -0.80
C PRO A 170 -25.44 0.28 -2.10
N PRO A 171 -26.77 0.26 -2.25
CA PRO A 171 -27.39 -0.08 -3.54
C PRO A 171 -26.90 0.87 -4.65
N VAL A 172 -26.80 0.33 -5.87
CA VAL A 172 -26.35 1.07 -7.04
C VAL A 172 -27.40 2.15 -7.39
N PRO A 173 -27.01 3.42 -7.59
CA PRO A 173 -27.94 4.45 -8.04
C PRO A 173 -28.45 4.16 -9.46
N PRO A 174 -29.63 4.64 -9.85
CA PRO A 174 -30.25 4.30 -11.13
C PRO A 174 -29.49 4.85 -12.37
N GLY A 175 -28.61 5.86 -12.19
CA GLY A 175 -27.80 6.44 -13.25
C GLY A 175 -26.43 5.76 -13.41
N LEU A 176 -26.07 5.41 -14.64
CA LEU A 176 -24.75 4.83 -14.97
C LEU A 176 -23.60 5.81 -14.66
N TRP A 177 -23.80 7.09 -14.93
CA TRP A 177 -22.82 8.13 -14.61
C TRP A 177 -22.63 8.32 -13.11
N ASP A 178 -23.73 8.33 -12.33
CA ASP A 178 -23.68 8.47 -10.88
C ASP A 178 -22.98 7.28 -10.23
N THR A 179 -23.20 6.08 -10.79
CA THR A 179 -22.56 4.83 -10.41
C THR A 179 -21.04 4.92 -10.59
N ILE A 180 -20.56 5.31 -11.78
CA ILE A 180 -19.13 5.47 -12.06
C ILE A 180 -18.51 6.56 -11.19
N LYS A 181 -19.20 7.70 -11.03
CA LYS A 181 -18.76 8.81 -10.18
C LYS A 181 -18.58 8.36 -8.73
N LEU A 182 -19.47 7.53 -8.19
CA LEU A 182 -19.34 6.96 -6.85
C LEU A 182 -18.10 6.06 -6.72
N GLY A 183 -17.82 5.27 -7.76
CA GLY A 183 -16.64 4.40 -7.84
C GLY A 183 -15.32 5.16 -7.73
N TYR A 184 -15.21 6.36 -8.33
CA TYR A 184 -14.00 7.19 -8.25
C TYR A 184 -13.93 8.09 -7.02
N THR A 185 -15.07 8.56 -6.49
CA THR A 185 -15.10 9.51 -5.37
C THR A 185 -14.96 8.85 -4.01
N THR A 186 -15.35 7.58 -3.88
CA THR A 186 -15.24 6.86 -2.60
C THR A 186 -13.88 6.16 -2.50
N ILE A 187 -12.86 6.87 -1.98
CA ILE A 187 -11.55 6.27 -1.70
C ILE A 187 -11.72 5.23 -0.59
N ARG A 188 -11.50 3.94 -0.91
CA ARG A 188 -11.72 2.84 0.05
C ARG A 188 -10.47 2.01 0.35
N GLY A 189 -9.29 2.57 0.10
CA GLY A 189 -7.95 1.95 0.19
C GLY A 189 -7.47 1.44 1.54
N PHE A 190 -8.33 1.25 2.54
CA PHE A 190 -7.96 0.66 3.85
C PHE A 190 -8.69 -0.67 4.09
N GLY A 191 -8.22 -1.71 3.41
CA GLY A 191 -8.64 -3.11 3.56
C GLY A 191 -9.97 -3.42 2.90
N GLY A 192 -9.98 -4.29 1.89
CA GLY A 192 -11.17 -4.83 1.24
C GLY A 192 -11.94 -5.79 2.14
N CYS A 193 -13.22 -6.00 1.82
CA CYS A 193 -13.99 -7.06 2.46
C CYS A 193 -13.41 -8.46 2.14
N ASN A 194 -12.67 -8.60 1.03
CA ASN A 194 -11.98 -9.81 0.60
C ASN A 194 -10.47 -9.83 0.90
N ASP A 195 -9.94 -8.84 1.62
CA ASP A 195 -8.51 -8.84 1.96
C ASP A 195 -8.27 -9.82 3.14
N LEU A 196 -7.51 -10.88 2.88
CA LEU A 196 -7.04 -11.88 3.87
C LEU A 196 -5.92 -11.33 4.79
N ILE A 197 -5.70 -10.02 4.79
CA ILE A 197 -4.58 -9.41 5.49
C ILE A 197 -5.02 -9.03 6.91
N PHE A 198 -4.26 -9.57 7.88
CA PHE A 198 -4.38 -9.38 9.32
C PHE A 198 -4.79 -7.96 9.74
N ARG A 199 -5.70 -7.89 10.71
CA ARG A 199 -6.12 -6.66 11.39
C ARG A 199 -5.73 -6.69 12.85
#